data_AF-A0A945QQN4-F1
#
_entry.id   AF-A0A945QQN4-F1
#
_cell.length_a   1.000
_cell.length_b   1.000
_cell.length_c   1.000
_cell.angle_alpha   90.00
_cell.angle_beta   90.00
_cell.angle_gamma   90.00
#
_symmetry.space_group_name_H-M   'P 1'
#
loop_
_entity.id
_entity.type
_entity.pdbx_description
1 polymer ?
#
loop_
_entity_poly.entity_id
_entity_poly.type
_entity_poly.pdbx_seq_one_letter_code
_entity_poly.pdbx_strand_id
1 'polypeptide(L)' 'DELPFTREADVVAEGLVLQAGHFTVPSGPGLGITINMDVIERYRVA' A
#
# COMPACT_ATOMS: atom_id res chain seq x y z
N ASP A 1 -17.61 17.00 10.48
CA ASP A 1 -16.23 17.18 10.02
C ASP A 1 -15.53 15.86 9.90
N GLU A 2 -15.64 15.25 8.72
CA GLU A 2 -14.81 14.12 8.35
C GLU A 2 -13.51 14.68 7.78
N LEU A 3 -12.38 14.37 8.41
CA LEU A 3 -11.09 14.64 7.81
C LEU A 3 -10.95 13.72 6.59
N PRO A 4 -10.63 14.24 5.39
CA PRO A 4 -10.35 13.39 4.26
C PRO A 4 -9.16 12.51 4.63
N PHE A 5 -9.37 11.19 4.71
CA PHE A 5 -8.31 10.23 4.96
C PHE A 5 -7.31 10.31 3.81
N THR A 6 -6.32 11.18 3.98
CA THR A 6 -5.23 11.34 3.03
C THR A 6 -4.26 10.21 3.34
N ARG A 7 -4.02 9.34 2.36
CA ARG A 7 -3.07 8.25 2.49
C ARG A 7 -1.65 8.82 2.58
N GLU A 8 -1.19 9.11 3.80
CA GLU A 8 0.14 9.69 4.06
C GLU A 8 1.26 8.70 3.73
N ALA A 9 1.06 7.43 4.07
CA ALA A 9 2.03 6.36 3.84
C ALA A 9 1.32 5.04 3.52
N ASP A 10 2.06 4.13 2.88
CA ASP A 10 1.64 2.77 2.60
C ASP A 10 2.76 1.80 2.95
N VAL A 11 2.40 0.66 3.55
CA VAL A 11 3.38 -0.39 3.92
C VAL A 11 3.84 -1.19 2.70
N VAL A 12 3.18 -1.02 1.55
CA VAL A 12 3.54 -1.64 0.28
C VAL A 12 4.07 -0.57 -0.68
N ALA A 13 5.11 -0.92 -1.44
CA ALA A 13 5.71 -0.06 -2.46
C ALA A 13 4.93 -0.12 -3.78
N GLU A 14 4.31 -1.26 -4.07
CA GLU A 14 3.56 -1.55 -5.31
C GLU A 14 2.55 -2.66 -5.04
N GLY A 15 1.42 -2.67 -5.76
CA GLY A 15 0.50 -3.81 -5.69
C GLY A 15 -0.97 -3.55 -5.94
N LEU A 16 -1.50 -2.41 -5.48
CA LEU A 16 -2.94 -2.11 -5.60
C LEU A 16 -3.13 -0.90 -6.51
N VAL A 17 -3.21 -1.16 -7.81
CA VAL A 17 -3.50 -0.14 -8.82
C VAL A 17 -5.01 -0.02 -8.98
N LEU A 18 -5.57 1.16 -8.70
CA LEU A 18 -6.97 1.47 -8.97
C LEU A 18 -7.11 2.05 -10.38
N GLN A 19 -7.80 1.34 -11.25
CA GLN A 19 -8.05 1.76 -12.63
C GLN A 19 -9.53 1.63 -12.95
N ALA A 20 -10.15 2.72 -13.39
CA ALA A 20 -11.59 2.77 -13.72
C ALA A 20 -12.50 2.19 -12.62
N GLY A 21 -12.21 2.49 -11.36
CA GLY A 21 -12.98 2.02 -10.20
C GLY A 21 -12.74 0.56 -9.80
N HIS A 22 -11.81 -0.14 -10.46
CA HIS A 22 -11.48 -1.54 -10.18
C HIS A 22 -10.01 -1.67 -9.80
N PHE A 23 -9.70 -2.60 -8.91
CA PHE A 23 -8.31 -2.95 -8.62
C PHE A 23 -7.77 -3.93 -9.66
N THR A 24 -6.54 -3.68 -10.12
CA THR A 24 -5.79 -4.67 -10.88
C THR A 24 -5.29 -5.76 -9.94
N VAL A 25 -5.63 -7.02 -10.22
CA VAL A 25 -5.12 -8.16 -9.45
C VAL A 25 -3.68 -8.43 -9.89
N PRO A 26 -2.70 -8.45 -8.96
CA PRO A 26 -1.31 -8.77 -9.30
C PRO A 26 -1.14 -10.19 -9.83
N SER A 27 -0.22 -10.37 -10.77
CA SER A 27 0.14 -11.69 -11.35
C SER A 27 1.50 -12.21 -10.89
N GLY A 28 2.18 -11.50 -9.98
CA GLY A 28 3.47 -11.89 -9.42
C GLY A 28 3.35 -13.00 -8.36
N PRO A 29 4.48 -13.56 -7.90
CA PRO A 29 4.48 -14.58 -6.86
C PRO A 29 3.94 -14.06 -5.51
N GLY A 30 3.40 -14.95 -4.70
CA GLY A 30 2.85 -14.61 -3.39
C GLY A 30 1.63 -13.71 -3.49
N LEU A 31 1.63 -12.59 -2.76
CA LEU A 31 0.59 -11.56 -2.88
C LEU A 31 0.79 -10.64 -4.11
N GLY A 32 1.90 -10.79 -4.83
CA GLY A 32 2.26 -9.95 -5.98
C GLY A 32 2.51 -8.48 -5.63
N ILE A 33 2.97 -8.22 -4.41
CA ILE A 33 3.26 -6.88 -3.86
C ILE A 33 4.66 -6.84 -3.25
N THR A 34 5.25 -5.66 -3.15
CA THR A 34 6.55 -5.44 -2.50
C THR A 34 6.37 -4.64 -1.22
N ILE A 35 6.98 -5.08 -0.10
CA ILE A 35 6.91 -4.37 1.19
C ILE A 35 7.86 -3.17 1.16
N ASN A 36 7.38 -2.01 1.62
CA ASN A 36 8.20 -0.83 1.84
C ASN A 36 8.80 -0.85 3.25
N MET A 37 10.04 -1.36 3.37
CA MET A 37 10.71 -1.47 4.66
C MET A 37 10.99 -0.11 5.32
N ASP A 38 11.17 0.96 4.56
CA ASP A 38 11.41 2.29 5.12
C ASP A 38 10.19 2.79 5.90
N VAL A 39 8.98 2.53 5.37
CA VAL A 39 7.72 2.85 6.06
C VAL A 39 7.55 1.94 7.27
N ILE A 40 7.85 0.65 7.16
CA ILE A 40 7.78 -0.27 8.30
C ILE A 40 8.65 0.23 9.45
N GLU A 41 9.91 0.57 9.21
CA GLU A 41 10.81 1.03 10.26
C GLU A 41 10.38 2.38 10.86
N ARG A 42 9.85 3.30 10.05
CA ARG A 42 9.33 4.59 10.54
C ARG A 42 8.20 4.42 11.57
N TYR A 43 7.33 3.43 11.38
CA TYR A 43 6.14 3.21 12.22
C TYR A 43 6.27 2.02 13.17
N ARG A 44 7.43 1.36 13.23
CA ARG A 44 7.69 0.23 14.13
C ARG A 44 7.66 0.72 15.58
N VAL A 45 6.86 0.06 16.42
CA VAL A 45 6.85 0.28 17.88
C VAL A 45 7.77 -0.75 18.53
N ALA A 46 8.57 -0.31 19.52
CA ALA A 46 9.49 -1.13 20.29
C ALA A 46 8.78 -2.05 21.29
#